data_AF-A0A2S7MYC7-F1
#
_entry.id   AF-A0A2S7MYC7-F1
#
_cell.length_a   1.000
_cell.length_b   1.000
_cell.length_c   1.000
_cell.angle_alpha   90.00
_cell.angle_beta   90.00
_cell.angle_gamma   90.00
#
_symmetry.space_group_name_H-M   'P 1'
#
loop_
_entity.id
_entity.type
_entity.pdbx_description
1 polymer ?
#
loop_
_entity_poly.entity_id
_entity_poly.type
_entity_poly.pdbx_seq_one_letter_code
_entity_poly.pdbx_strand_id
1 'polypeptide(L)'
;MVKQLFPFKHVMGYLLSLVLTFIALSVAYYEVSYATAMGILSVTAIIQASVQLFLFMHVGESSDKQAVYINIIYAIFIVLVFVFGTLFTMIWGHAGH
;
A
#
# COMPACT_ATOMS: atom_id res chain seq x y z
N MET A 1 1.89 -5.51 -37.80
CA MET A 1 2.49 -6.41 -36.80
C MET A 1 3.22 -5.60 -35.70
N VAL A 2 2.55 -4.69 -34.96
CA VAL A 2 3.16 -3.95 -33.82
C VAL A 2 2.12 -3.46 -32.78
N LYS A 3 1.11 -4.26 -32.39
CA LYS A 3 0.07 -3.79 -31.44
C LYS A 3 0.03 -4.53 -30.09
N GLN A 4 1.11 -5.24 -29.73
CA GLN A 4 1.16 -6.12 -28.55
C GLN A 4 2.43 -5.97 -27.70
N LEU A 5 3.21 -4.89 -27.81
CA LEU A 5 4.55 -4.85 -27.18
C LEU A 5 4.83 -3.67 -26.24
N PHE A 6 3.82 -2.88 -25.89
CA PHE A 6 3.96 -1.91 -24.80
C PHE A 6 3.00 -2.28 -23.66
N PRO A 7 3.52 -2.63 -22.47
CA PRO A 7 2.70 -2.96 -21.30
C PRO A 7 2.08 -1.68 -20.71
N PHE A 8 1.20 -1.03 -21.48
CA PHE A 8 0.59 0.26 -21.14
C PHE A 8 -0.09 0.24 -19.76
N LYS A 9 -0.69 -0.89 -19.36
CA LYS A 9 -1.29 -1.05 -18.02
C LYS A 9 -0.24 -0.94 -16.91
N HIS A 10 0.91 -1.60 -17.06
CA HIS A 10 1.99 -1.54 -16.07
C HIS A 10 2.67 -0.17 -16.04
N VAL A 11 2.89 0.45 -17.20
CA VAL A 11 3.48 1.79 -17.30
C VAL A 11 2.57 2.84 -16.65
N MET A 12 1.26 2.75 -16.85
CA MET A 12 0.30 3.65 -16.21
C MET A 12 0.29 3.48 -14.69
N GLY A 13 0.35 2.23 -14.20
CA GLY A 13 0.43 1.98 -12.77
C GLY A 13 1.73 2.46 -12.13
N TYR A 14 2.85 2.35 -12.86
CA TYR A 14 4.12 2.92 -12.45
C TYR A 14 4.10 4.45 -12.37
N LEU A 15 3.55 5.12 -13.39
CA LEU A 15 3.40 6.57 -13.38
C LEU A 15 2.50 7.06 -12.24
N LEU A 16 1.39 6.37 -11.97
CA LEU A 16 0.50 6.70 -10.85
C LEU A 16 1.22 6.56 -9.50
N SER A 17 1.95 5.46 -9.29
CA SER A 17 2.78 5.24 -8.10
C SER A 17 3.83 6.35 -7.92
N LEU A 18 4.46 6.78 -9.01
CA LEU A 18 5.48 7.82 -9.02
C LEU A 18 4.90 9.18 -8.63
N VAL A 19 3.73 9.55 -9.19
CA VAL A 19 3.01 10.77 -8.83
C VAL A 19 2.62 10.78 -7.35
N LEU A 20 2.05 9.69 -6.83
CA LEU A 20 1.70 9.58 -5.40
C LEU A 20 2.93 9.72 -4.50
N THR A 21 4.06 9.11 -4.89
CA THR A 21 5.31 9.23 -4.15
C THR A 21 5.80 10.68 -4.12
N PHE A 22 5.71 11.41 -5.24
CA PHE A 22 6.08 12.83 -5.27
C PHE A 22 5.16 13.71 -4.42
N ILE A 23 3.86 13.39 -4.35
CA ILE A 23 2.93 14.09 -3.46
C ILE A 23 3.33 13.88 -2.00
N ALA A 24 3.58 12.63 -1.59
CA ALA A 24 4.03 12.31 -0.24
C ALA A 24 5.38 12.97 0.09
N LEU A 25 6.33 12.97 -0.86
CA LEU A 25 7.62 13.61 -0.71
C LEU A 25 7.50 15.13 -0.59
N SER A 26 6.58 15.75 -1.32
CA SER A 26 6.32 17.19 -1.24
C SER A 26 5.88 17.57 0.17
N VAL A 27 5.00 16.78 0.80
CA VAL A 27 4.57 16.99 2.20
C VAL A 27 5.73 16.94 3.18
N ALA A 28 6.79 16.17 2.90
CA ALA A 28 7.98 16.11 3.74
C ALA A 28 8.93 17.32 3.57
N TYR A 29 8.91 17.98 2.41
CA TYR A 29 9.75 19.15 2.14
C TYR A 29 9.06 20.48 2.49
N TYR A 30 7.74 20.56 2.40
CA TYR A 30 7.00 21.74 2.80
C TYR A 30 6.71 21.74 4.31
N GLU A 31 6.77 22.90 4.95
CA GLU A 31 6.37 23.07 6.35
C GLU A 31 4.84 23.03 6.48
N VAL A 32 4.28 21.82 6.46
CA VAL A 32 2.85 21.57 6.67
C VAL A 32 2.60 21.21 8.13
N SER A 33 1.46 21.65 8.68
CA SER A 33 1.04 21.26 10.03
C SER A 33 1.02 19.74 10.19
N TYR A 34 1.42 19.23 11.36
CA TYR A 34 1.48 17.80 11.67
C TYR A 34 0.17 17.07 11.34
N ALA A 35 -0.98 17.65 11.68
CA ALA A 35 -2.28 17.05 11.42
C ALA A 35 -2.55 16.91 9.91
N THR A 36 -2.21 17.94 9.14
CA THR A 36 -2.37 17.95 7.67
C THR A 36 -1.39 16.99 7.01
N ALA A 37 -0.13 16.99 7.44
CA ALA A 37 0.89 16.09 6.93
C ALA A 37 0.50 14.62 7.15
N MET A 38 0.09 14.26 8.37
CA MET A 38 -0.38 12.91 8.68
C MET A 38 -1.61 12.52 7.86
N GLY A 39 -2.58 13.42 7.70
CA GLY A 39 -3.75 13.16 6.85
C GLY A 39 -3.36 12.84 5.41
N ILE A 40 -2.51 13.67 4.79
CA ILE A 40 -2.08 13.46 3.40
C ILE A 40 -1.26 12.18 3.27
N LEU A 41 -0.30 11.93 4.18
CA LEU A 41 0.54 10.75 4.15
C LEU A 41 -0.26 9.45 4.32
N SER A 42 -1.20 9.41 5.26
CA SER A 42 -2.06 8.24 5.46
C SER A 42 -2.94 7.95 4.23
N VAL A 43 -3.57 8.98 3.65
CA VAL A 43 -4.40 8.81 2.43
C VAL A 43 -3.54 8.34 1.26
N THR A 44 -2.40 8.97 1.05
CA THR A 44 -1.48 8.61 -0.03
C THR A 44 -0.96 7.19 0.14
N ALA A 45 -0.63 6.76 1.36
CA ALA A 45 -0.19 5.39 1.65
C ALA A 45 -1.26 4.34 1.34
N ILE A 46 -2.53 4.59 1.68
CA ILE A 46 -3.64 3.66 1.38
C ILE A 46 -3.84 3.51 -0.12
N ILE A 47 -3.85 4.63 -0.86
CA ILE A 47 -3.98 4.59 -2.31
C ILE A 47 -2.76 3.88 -2.92
N GLN A 48 -1.55 4.12 -2.39
CA GLN A 48 -0.33 3.48 -2.87
C GLN A 48 -0.36 1.96 -2.69
N ALA A 49 -0.81 1.48 -1.53
CA ALA A 49 -1.01 0.05 -1.28
C ALA A 49 -2.04 -0.56 -2.26
N SER A 50 -3.10 0.18 -2.58
CA SER A 50 -4.12 -0.24 -3.54
C SER A 50 -3.55 -0.34 -4.96
N VAL A 51 -2.77 0.67 -5.39
CA VAL A 51 -2.09 0.65 -6.69
C VAL A 51 -1.17 -0.57 -6.81
N GLN A 52 -0.43 -0.90 -5.75
CA GLN A 52 0.41 -2.09 -5.72
C GLN A 52 -0.39 -3.40 -5.86
N LEU A 53 -1.49 -3.54 -5.11
CA LEU A 53 -2.33 -4.73 -5.20
C LEU A 53 -3.02 -4.88 -6.56
N PHE A 54 -3.58 -3.81 -7.13
CA PHE A 54 -4.36 -3.92 -8.37
C PHE A 54 -3.53 -3.86 -9.65
N LEU A 55 -2.55 -2.96 -9.75
CA LEU A 55 -1.78 -2.73 -10.98
C LEU A 55 -0.49 -3.54 -11.04
N PHE A 56 0.15 -3.84 -9.91
CA PHE A 56 1.37 -4.64 -9.91
C PHE A 56 1.08 -6.12 -9.66
N MET A 57 0.13 -6.41 -8.78
CA MET A 57 -0.22 -7.79 -8.45
C MET A 57 -1.34 -8.40 -9.33
N HIS A 58 -1.86 -7.66 -10.33
CA HIS A 58 -2.85 -8.11 -11.34
C HIS A 58 -3.95 -9.03 -10.78
N VAL A 59 -4.42 -8.72 -9.57
CA VAL A 59 -5.30 -9.58 -8.76
C VAL A 59 -6.60 -9.94 -9.48
N GLY A 60 -7.08 -9.08 -10.36
CA GLY A 60 -8.31 -9.30 -11.13
C GLY A 60 -8.13 -10.08 -12.44
N GLU A 61 -6.90 -10.34 -12.90
CA GLU A 61 -6.60 -10.98 -14.19
C GLU A 61 -6.09 -12.42 -14.03
N SER A 62 -5.86 -12.90 -12.80
CA SER A 62 -5.47 -14.28 -12.56
C SER A 62 -6.59 -15.27 -12.89
N SER A 63 -6.23 -16.43 -13.44
CA SER A 63 -7.16 -17.53 -13.76
C SER A 63 -7.85 -18.09 -12.53
N ASP A 64 -7.22 -17.93 -11.36
CA ASP A 64 -7.71 -18.37 -10.06
C ASP A 64 -7.87 -17.16 -9.11
N LYS A 65 -8.87 -16.32 -9.41
CA LYS A 65 -9.16 -15.07 -8.68
C LYS A 65 -9.52 -15.33 -7.22
N GLN A 66 -10.16 -16.47 -6.93
CA GLN A 66 -10.58 -16.82 -5.58
C GLN A 66 -9.38 -17.14 -4.69
N ALA A 67 -8.44 -17.96 -5.16
CA ALA A 67 -7.22 -18.27 -4.40
C ALA A 67 -6.39 -17.01 -4.12
N VAL A 68 -6.22 -16.12 -5.12
CA VAL A 68 -5.47 -14.87 -4.95
C VAL A 68 -6.14 -13.94 -3.94
N TYR A 69 -7.47 -13.81 -3.99
CA TYR A 69 -8.20 -12.96 -3.05
C TYR A 69 -8.12 -13.48 -1.60
N ILE A 70 -8.23 -14.80 -1.41
CA ILE A 70 -8.04 -15.44 -0.10
C ILE A 70 -6.63 -15.19 0.42
N ASN A 71 -5.60 -15.33 -0.42
CA ASN A 71 -4.21 -15.08 -0.02
C ASN A 71 -3.97 -13.63 0.42
N ILE A 72 -4.59 -12.64 -0.26
CA ILE A 72 -4.47 -11.22 0.12
C ILE A 72 -5.13 -10.97 1.47
N ILE A 73 -6.35 -11.46 1.68
CA ILE A 73 -7.05 -11.31 2.97
C ILE A 73 -6.24 -11.98 4.08
N TYR A 74 -5.71 -13.17 3.82
CA TYR A 74 -4.86 -13.88 4.76
C TYR A 74 -3.58 -13.10 5.09
N ALA A 75 -2.93 -12.51 4.08
CA ALA A 75 -1.76 -11.66 4.29
C ALA A 75 -2.09 -10.41 5.13
N ILE A 76 -3.21 -9.73 4.86
CA ILE A 76 -3.67 -8.59 5.65
C ILE A 76 -3.95 -9.00 7.10
N PHE A 77 -4.59 -10.16 7.31
CA PHE A 77 -4.85 -10.69 8.65
C PHE A 77 -3.55 -10.93 9.42
N ILE A 78 -2.55 -11.57 8.79
CA ILE A 78 -1.25 -11.79 9.41
C ILE A 78 -0.60 -10.46 9.80
N VAL A 79 -0.59 -9.47 8.90
CA VAL A 79 -0.01 -8.16 9.18
C VAL A 79 -0.70 -7.48 10.36
N LEU A 80 -2.04 -7.54 10.43
CA LEU A 80 -2.79 -6.98 11.54
C LEU A 80 -2.45 -7.69 12.86
N VAL A 81 -2.51 -9.02 12.90
CA VAL A 81 -2.19 -9.79 14.11
C VAL A 81 -0.75 -9.54 14.56
N PHE A 82 0.19 -9.43 13.63
CA PHE A 82 1.59 -9.16 13.93
C PHE A 82 1.80 -7.74 14.47
N VAL A 83 1.25 -6.71 13.81
CA VAL A 83 1.38 -5.31 14.26
C VAL A 83 0.67 -5.11 15.60
N PHE A 84 -0.58 -5.55 15.75
CA PHE A 84 -1.29 -5.42 17.02
C PHE A 84 -0.68 -6.29 18.11
N GLY A 85 -0.25 -7.51 17.78
CA GLY A 85 0.39 -8.42 18.72
C GLY A 85 1.69 -7.85 19.27
N THR A 86 2.55 -7.31 18.39
CA THR A 86 3.81 -6.66 18.80
C THR A 86 3.56 -5.38 19.59
N LEU A 87 2.62 -4.53 19.18
CA LEU A 87 2.24 -3.35 19.96
C LEU A 87 1.69 -3.73 21.34
N PHE A 88 0.85 -4.77 21.41
CA PHE A 88 0.29 -5.27 22.66
C PHE A 88 1.38 -5.83 23.59
N THR A 89 2.33 -6.60 23.07
CA THR A 89 3.44 -7.13 23.88
C THR A 89 4.39 -6.03 24.33
N MET A 90 4.64 -4.99 23.53
CA MET A 90 5.45 -3.84 23.94
C MET A 90 4.74 -3.01 25.01
N ILE A 91 3.44 -2.75 24.87
CA ILE A 91 2.67 -1.98 25.84
C ILE A 91 2.51 -2.76 27.15
N TRP A 92 2.08 -4.02 27.11
CA TRP A 92 1.85 -4.82 28.31
C TRP A 92 3.16 -5.34 28.92
N GLY A 93 4.10 -5.78 28.09
CA GLY A 93 5.39 -6.30 28.54
C GLY A 93 6.32 -5.24 29.12
N HIS A 94 6.20 -3.97 28.70
CA HIS A 94 6.92 -2.85 29.32
C HIS A 94 6.15 -2.20 30.48
N ALA A 95 4.80 -2.27 30.50
CA ALA A 95 3.98 -1.75 31.60
C ALA A 95 4.01 -2.60 32.89
N GLY A 96 4.64 -3.78 32.85
CA GLY A 96 4.84 -4.64 34.01
C GLY A 96 6.07 -4.33 34.87
N HIS A 97 6.82 -3.27 34.55
CA HIS A 97 7.94 -2.75 35.33
C HIS A 97 7.70 -1.30 35.76
#